data_AF-A0AAN8LIE5-F1
#
_entry.id   AF-A0AAN8LIE5-F1
#
_cell.length_a   1.000
_cell.length_b   1.000
_cell.length_c   1.000
_cell.angle_alpha   90.00
_cell.angle_beta   90.00
_cell.angle_gamma   90.00
#
_symmetry.space_group_name_H-M   'P 1'
#
loop_
_entity.id
_entity.type
_entity.pdbx_description
1 polymer ?
#
loop_
_entity_poly.entity_id
_entity_poly.type
_entity_poly.pdbx_seq_one_letter_code
_entity_poly.pdbx_strand_id
1 'polypeptide(L)'
;MLSGLSLPYASHGVFAGSELGFYKLWSEELGFSVTIDNQANVALTMTKHPGNHTCGLCGNFDSVPDDDYTAQEGFLTEDSYDFANSWALKGAGQPCRRVTPPSQSCNTTADMPTILSRCSVLRTSPVFLRCASLVSPEAFLSLCEEEACHCGQGEGLGVGPDCHCHVLLEFARTCHAHGQVLHGWLEESQCIPRCPIGMHYSECSRSCSTTCQSLNIQEVCKEECLDGCSCPVGKVLDGGLCVEVSHCSCVHMGQHFPPGSSISQDCNTCDAI
;
A
#
# COMPACT_ATOMS: atom_id res chain seq x y z
N MET A 1 -1.55 25.45 -12.58
CA MET A 1 -1.94 24.10 -13.00
C MET A 1 -0.89 23.16 -12.45
N LEU A 2 -1.24 22.31 -11.48
CA LEU A 2 -0.35 21.23 -11.08
C LEU A 2 -0.34 20.23 -12.23
N SER A 3 0.73 20.19 -13.01
CA SER A 3 0.93 19.18 -14.04
C SER A 3 1.08 17.84 -13.34
N GLY A 4 0.00 17.06 -13.30
CA GLY A 4 0.04 15.68 -12.81
C GLY A 4 0.96 14.83 -13.68
N LEU A 5 1.61 13.84 -13.07
CA LEU A 5 2.39 12.84 -13.78
C LEU A 5 1.44 11.89 -14.52
N SER A 6 1.64 11.71 -15.83
CA SER A 6 0.91 10.67 -16.59
C SER A 6 1.56 9.33 -16.34
N LEU A 7 0.78 8.34 -15.90
CA LEU A 7 1.24 6.96 -15.68
C LEU A 7 0.82 6.06 -16.85
N PRO A 8 1.61 5.02 -17.21
CA PRO A 8 2.94 4.72 -16.66
C PRO A 8 3.97 5.79 -17.08
N TYR A 9 4.96 6.02 -16.22
CA TYR A 9 6.04 6.98 -16.41
C TYR A 9 7.39 6.27 -16.29
N ALA A 10 8.34 6.65 -17.13
CA ALA A 10 9.72 6.16 -17.08
C ALA A 10 10.69 7.30 -17.38
N SER A 11 11.69 7.49 -16.53
CA SER A 11 12.70 8.54 -16.68
C SER A 11 13.94 8.21 -15.85
N HIS A 12 15.12 8.30 -16.47
CA HIS A 12 16.42 8.11 -15.79
C HIS A 12 16.49 6.84 -14.91
N GLY A 13 16.00 5.70 -15.42
CA GLY A 13 16.03 4.43 -14.67
C GLY A 13 15.02 4.32 -13.53
N VAL A 14 14.14 5.31 -13.38
CA VAL A 14 13.03 5.32 -12.42
C VAL A 14 11.71 5.14 -13.18
N PHE A 15 10.88 4.24 -12.68
CA PHE A 15 9.59 3.89 -13.26
C PHE A 15 8.49 4.17 -12.25
N ALA A 16 7.36 4.71 -12.71
CA ALA A 16 6.16 4.84 -11.92
C ALA A 16 4.97 4.26 -12.70
N GLY A 17 4.07 3.59 -12.00
CA GLY A 17 2.91 2.96 -12.60
C GLY A 17 1.93 2.49 -11.55
N SER A 18 1.03 1.61 -11.96
CA SER A 18 0.14 0.89 -11.04
C SER A 18 0.44 -0.61 -11.05
N GLU A 19 0.35 -1.23 -9.90
CA GLU A 19 0.46 -2.68 -9.71
C GLU A 19 -0.62 -3.07 -8.70
N LEU A 20 -1.47 -4.05 -9.07
CA LEU A 20 -2.59 -4.50 -8.22
C LEU A 20 -3.42 -3.34 -7.63
N GLY A 21 -3.73 -2.34 -8.47
CA GLY A 21 -4.53 -1.17 -8.08
C GLY A 21 -3.88 -0.25 -7.04
N PHE A 22 -2.59 -0.42 -6.76
CA PHE A 22 -1.76 0.48 -5.97
C PHE A 22 -0.81 1.26 -6.88
N TYR A 23 -0.35 2.41 -6.42
CA TYR A 23 0.71 3.14 -7.13
C TYR A 23 2.07 2.56 -6.73
N LYS A 24 2.94 2.41 -7.71
CA LYS A 24 4.30 1.88 -7.50
C LYS A 24 5.31 2.78 -8.19
N LEU A 25 6.36 3.14 -7.46
CA LEU A 25 7.57 3.80 -7.96
C LEU A 25 8.73 2.83 -7.74
N TRP A 26 9.53 2.51 -8.74
CA TRP A 26 10.64 1.59 -8.56
C TRP A 26 11.81 1.88 -9.48
N SER A 27 12.97 1.35 -9.08
CA SER A 27 14.18 1.33 -9.88
C SER A 27 14.98 0.09 -9.55
N GLU A 28 15.19 -0.78 -10.53
CA GLU A 28 16.05 -1.96 -10.36
C GLU A 28 17.52 -1.55 -10.25
N GLU A 29 17.95 -0.53 -11.00
CA GLU A 29 19.31 -0.01 -10.97
C GLU A 29 19.67 0.60 -9.60
N LEU A 30 18.74 1.38 -9.03
CA LEU A 30 18.92 1.99 -7.70
C LEU A 30 18.48 1.05 -6.56
N GLY A 31 17.91 -0.12 -6.89
CA GLY A 31 17.57 -1.17 -5.94
C GLY A 31 16.45 -0.81 -4.95
N PHE A 32 15.45 -0.02 -5.36
CA PHE A 32 14.32 0.35 -4.48
C PHE A 32 12.94 0.19 -5.15
N SER A 33 11.92 0.01 -4.32
CA SER A 33 10.52 0.16 -4.70
C SER A 33 9.72 0.84 -3.59
N VAL A 34 8.83 1.75 -3.97
CA VAL A 34 7.85 2.39 -3.11
C VAL A 34 6.46 2.00 -3.59
N THR A 35 5.65 1.44 -2.72
CA THR A 35 4.24 1.13 -2.99
C THR A 35 3.37 2.03 -2.13
N ILE A 36 2.36 2.65 -2.76
CA ILE A 36 1.39 3.51 -2.10
C ILE A 36 0.01 2.93 -2.34
N ASP A 37 -0.64 2.46 -1.28
CA ASP A 37 -1.98 1.90 -1.38
C ASP A 37 -3.08 2.98 -1.38
N ASN A 38 -4.33 2.56 -1.58
CA ASN A 38 -5.48 3.46 -1.67
C ASN A 38 -5.89 4.08 -0.32
N GLN A 39 -5.20 3.75 0.76
CA GLN A 39 -5.36 4.34 2.09
C GLN A 39 -4.16 5.21 2.48
N ALA A 40 -3.26 5.48 1.52
CA ALA A 40 -2.02 6.23 1.71
C ALA A 40 -1.00 5.55 2.65
N ASN A 41 -1.08 4.22 2.83
CA ASN A 41 0.04 3.49 3.41
C ASN A 41 1.18 3.48 2.39
N VAL A 42 2.39 3.79 2.87
CA VAL A 42 3.60 3.86 2.04
C VAL A 42 4.56 2.77 2.51
N ALA A 43 4.84 1.81 1.65
CA ALA A 43 5.83 0.75 1.89
C ALA A 43 7.07 1.02 1.03
N LEU A 44 8.23 1.12 1.67
CA LEU A 44 9.54 1.22 1.01
C LEU A 44 10.27 -0.12 1.14
N THR A 45 10.70 -0.66 0.01
CA THR A 45 11.57 -1.83 -0.04
C THR A 45 12.89 -1.42 -0.69
N MET A 46 14.00 -1.81 -0.06
CA MET A 46 15.35 -1.54 -0.55
C MET A 46 16.15 -2.84 -0.60
N THR A 47 16.93 -2.99 -1.66
CA THR A 47 17.90 -4.10 -1.78
C THR A 47 19.04 -3.84 -0.83
N LYS A 48 19.44 -4.83 -0.02
CA LYS A 48 20.55 -4.67 0.91
C LYS A 48 21.88 -4.69 0.16
N HIS A 49 22.64 -3.60 0.27
CA HIS A 49 24.03 -3.53 -0.19
C HIS A 49 24.93 -3.05 0.95
N PRO A 50 26.21 -3.51 1.02
CA PRO A 50 27.13 -3.15 2.11
C PRO A 50 27.41 -1.65 2.25
N GLY A 51 27.14 -0.85 1.22
CA GLY A 51 27.27 0.61 1.24
C GLY A 51 25.96 1.36 1.47
N ASN A 52 24.82 0.66 1.51
CA ASN A 52 23.53 1.31 1.70
C ASN A 52 23.42 1.78 3.14
N HIS A 53 23.33 3.09 3.29
CA HIS A 53 22.96 3.74 4.52
C HIS A 53 21.82 4.68 4.18
N THR A 54 20.76 4.62 4.97
CA THR A 54 19.68 5.58 4.89
C THR A 54 19.80 6.57 6.03
N CYS A 55 18.98 7.60 5.97
CA CYS A 55 18.66 8.42 7.11
C CYS A 55 17.24 8.95 6.91
N GLY A 56 16.55 9.24 8.00
CA GLY A 56 15.14 9.66 7.97
C GLY A 56 14.29 8.85 8.93
N LEU A 57 12.97 8.95 8.75
CA LEU A 57 11.98 8.30 9.60
C LEU A 57 12.02 6.76 9.55
N CYS A 58 12.68 6.19 8.54
CA CYS A 58 12.86 4.74 8.39
C CYS A 58 14.21 4.23 8.91
N GLY A 59 14.93 5.04 9.70
CA GLY A 59 16.19 4.63 10.32
C GLY A 59 17.39 4.68 9.38
N ASN A 60 18.47 4.02 9.80
CA ASN A 60 19.78 4.08 9.13
C ASN A 60 20.07 2.89 8.19
N PHE A 61 19.23 1.85 8.25
CA PHE A 61 19.29 0.63 7.44
C PHE A 61 20.56 -0.22 7.64
N ASP A 62 21.17 -0.20 8.82
CA ASP A 62 22.37 -0.99 9.14
C ASP A 62 22.09 -2.36 9.81
N SER A 63 20.81 -2.66 10.06
CA SER A 63 20.31 -3.86 10.77
C SER A 63 20.53 -3.87 12.29
N VAL A 64 20.72 -2.71 12.91
CA VAL A 64 20.76 -2.50 14.37
C VAL A 64 19.54 -1.66 14.80
N PRO A 65 18.43 -2.29 15.24
CA PRO A 65 17.21 -1.56 15.56
C PRO A 65 17.35 -0.53 16.70
N ASP A 66 18.32 -0.74 17.59
CA ASP A 66 18.52 0.09 18.79
C ASP A 66 18.98 1.52 18.47
N ASP A 67 19.47 1.79 17.25
CA ASP A 67 19.92 3.12 16.83
C ASP A 67 19.05 3.76 15.74
N ASP A 68 17.95 3.12 15.34
CA ASP A 68 17.05 3.63 14.29
C ASP A 68 16.40 4.96 14.67
N TYR A 69 16.28 5.26 15.97
CA TYR A 69 15.81 6.56 16.49
C TYR A 69 16.95 7.60 16.60
N THR A 70 17.86 7.60 15.62
CA THR A 70 18.87 8.65 15.49
C THR A 70 18.25 9.90 14.86
N ALA A 71 18.14 10.97 15.66
CA ALA A 71 17.61 12.26 15.23
C ALA A 71 18.44 12.88 14.08
N GLN A 72 17.87 13.85 13.37
CA GLN A 72 18.56 14.52 12.24
C GLN A 72 19.90 15.15 12.64
N GLU A 73 20.04 15.58 13.89
CA GLU A 73 21.28 16.14 14.44
C GLU A 73 22.33 15.07 14.85
N GLY A 74 22.00 13.78 14.73
CA GLY A 74 22.91 12.66 14.94
C GLY A 74 22.95 12.10 16.37
N PHE A 75 22.01 12.50 17.24
CA PHE A 75 21.90 11.94 18.59
C PHE A 75 20.76 10.91 18.66
N LEU A 76 20.95 9.89 19.50
CA LEU A 76 19.93 8.89 19.79
C LEU A 76 18.86 9.46 20.74
N THR A 77 17.60 9.18 20.46
CA THR A 77 16.47 9.48 21.34
C THR A 77 15.61 8.25 21.55
N GLU A 78 14.98 8.13 22.72
CA GLU A 78 14.00 7.07 23.01
C GLU A 78 12.56 7.55 22.74
N ASP A 79 12.36 8.87 22.58
CA ASP A 79 11.05 9.47 22.32
C ASP A 79 10.78 9.55 20.81
N SER A 80 9.73 8.86 20.35
CA SER A 80 9.33 8.78 18.95
C SER A 80 8.86 10.12 18.37
N TYR A 81 8.28 11.00 19.19
CA TYR A 81 7.87 12.34 18.78
C TYR A 81 9.08 13.25 18.61
N ASP A 82 10.05 13.20 19.53
CA ASP A 82 11.29 13.96 19.37
C ASP A 82 12.07 13.49 18.12
N PHE A 83 12.15 12.18 17.90
CA PHE A 83 12.72 11.59 16.68
C PHE A 83 12.02 12.11 15.43
N ALA A 84 10.70 11.94 15.32
CA ALA A 84 9.95 12.32 14.13
C ALA A 84 9.99 13.84 13.86
N ASN A 85 9.90 14.65 14.92
CA ASN A 85 9.99 16.11 14.81
C ASN A 85 11.37 16.58 14.34
N SER A 86 12.46 15.86 14.64
CA SER A 86 13.81 16.21 14.19
C SER A 86 13.94 16.16 12.66
N TRP A 87 13.17 15.29 12.00
CA TRP A 87 13.16 15.11 10.54
C TRP A 87 12.21 16.06 9.79
N ALA A 88 11.60 17.03 10.48
CA ALA A 88 10.67 17.97 9.88
C ALA A 88 11.35 18.89 8.84
N LEU A 89 10.91 18.79 7.58
CA LEU A 89 11.42 19.64 6.49
C LEU A 89 10.73 21.00 6.47
N LYS A 90 11.51 22.06 6.24
CA LYS A 90 11.00 23.42 5.98
C LYS A 90 10.67 23.56 4.50
N GLY A 91 9.49 23.11 4.08
CA GLY A 91 9.03 23.20 2.69
C GLY A 91 7.53 23.46 2.59
N ALA A 92 7.10 24.18 1.56
CA ALA A 92 5.72 24.59 1.24
C ALA A 92 5.21 25.94 1.83
N GLY A 93 6.10 26.84 2.24
CA GLY A 93 5.71 28.22 2.62
C GLY A 93 4.90 28.34 3.91
N GLN A 94 4.70 27.23 4.63
CA GLN A 94 4.09 27.18 5.96
C GLN A 94 5.11 26.62 6.97
N PRO A 95 5.13 27.14 8.22
CA PRO A 95 5.95 26.57 9.27
C PRO A 95 5.42 25.19 9.67
N CYS A 96 6.24 24.15 9.52
CA CYS A 96 5.97 22.84 10.12
C CYS A 96 6.07 22.98 11.65
N ARG A 97 4.95 22.80 12.35
CA ARG A 97 4.89 22.92 13.81
C ARG A 97 5.28 21.58 14.44
N ARG A 98 6.04 21.64 15.53
CA ARG A 98 6.31 20.47 16.36
C ARG A 98 5.00 19.86 16.87
N VAL A 99 4.93 18.54 16.80
CA VAL A 99 3.83 17.72 17.31
C VAL A 99 4.20 17.20 18.70
N THR A 100 3.29 17.26 19.65
CA THR A 100 3.45 16.66 20.97
C THR A 100 2.66 15.36 21.07
N PRO A 101 3.06 14.42 21.96
CA PRO A 101 2.26 13.23 22.24
C PRO A 101 0.80 13.56 22.56
N PRO A 102 -0.17 12.73 22.12
CA PRO A 102 -1.58 12.89 22.45
C PRO A 102 -1.79 12.96 23.96
N SER A 103 -2.66 13.88 24.39
CA SER A 103 -3.02 14.03 25.82
C SER A 103 -4.17 13.11 26.24
N GLN A 104 -4.95 12.60 25.28
CA GLN A 104 -6.05 11.68 25.54
C GLN A 104 -5.55 10.24 25.51
N SER A 105 -5.48 9.64 26.69
CA SER A 105 -5.35 8.19 26.84
C SER A 105 -6.69 7.50 26.55
N CYS A 106 -6.64 6.28 26.00
CA CYS A 106 -7.76 5.36 25.77
C CYS A 106 -8.38 4.79 27.05
N ASN A 107 -8.71 5.66 28.01
CA ASN A 107 -9.12 5.30 29.36
C ASN A 107 -10.64 5.44 29.60
N THR A 108 -11.45 5.59 28.55
CA THR A 108 -12.92 5.50 28.70
C THR A 108 -13.33 4.03 28.78
N THR A 109 -13.62 3.55 30.00
CA THR A 109 -14.10 2.18 30.28
C THR A 109 -15.32 1.75 29.46
N ALA A 110 -16.08 2.69 28.90
CA ALA A 110 -17.25 2.43 28.09
C ALA A 110 -16.94 1.83 26.71
N ASP A 111 -15.80 2.19 26.10
CA ASP A 111 -15.47 1.79 24.72
C ASP A 111 -14.48 0.61 24.67
N MET A 112 -13.81 0.32 25.78
CA MET A 112 -12.81 -0.75 25.90
C MET A 112 -13.27 -2.13 25.42
N PRO A 113 -14.49 -2.62 25.72
CA PRO A 113 -14.93 -3.93 25.20
C PRO A 113 -15.00 -3.98 23.68
N THR A 114 -15.37 -2.86 23.04
CA THR A 114 -15.47 -2.73 21.59
C THR A 114 -14.09 -2.57 20.94
N ILE A 115 -13.18 -1.84 21.60
CA ILE A 115 -11.78 -1.70 21.18
C ILE A 115 -11.07 -3.06 21.22
N LEU A 116 -11.20 -3.77 22.35
CA LEU A 116 -10.61 -5.10 22.53
C LEU A 116 -11.18 -6.11 21.53
N SER A 117 -12.48 -6.10 21.26
CA SER A 117 -13.07 -7.06 20.32
C SER A 117 -12.51 -6.91 18.91
N ARG A 118 -12.29 -5.67 18.44
CA ARG A 118 -11.71 -5.34 17.13
C ARG A 118 -10.28 -5.85 16.94
N CYS A 119 -9.46 -5.73 17.98
CA CYS A 119 -8.04 -6.08 17.89
C CYS A 119 -7.70 -7.50 18.36
N SER A 120 -8.63 -8.17 19.06
CA SER A 120 -8.40 -9.49 19.67
C SER A 120 -7.96 -10.57 18.69
N VAL A 121 -8.30 -10.44 17.40
CA VAL A 121 -7.94 -11.41 16.35
C VAL A 121 -6.43 -11.68 16.30
N LEU A 122 -5.58 -10.69 16.62
CA LEU A 122 -4.13 -10.83 16.71
C LEU A 122 -3.68 -11.89 17.74
N ARG A 123 -4.50 -12.16 18.76
CA ARG A 123 -4.23 -13.16 19.82
C ARG A 123 -5.11 -14.39 19.73
N THR A 124 -6.32 -14.27 19.20
CA THR A 124 -7.35 -15.32 19.28
C THR A 124 -7.54 -16.07 17.97
N SER A 125 -7.27 -15.43 16.83
CA SER A 125 -7.51 -16.05 15.53
C SER A 125 -6.40 -17.03 15.17
N PRO A 126 -6.73 -18.29 14.83
CA PRO A 126 -5.74 -19.25 14.35
C PRO A 126 -5.11 -18.81 13.01
N VAL A 127 -5.76 -17.91 12.27
CA VAL A 127 -5.18 -17.31 11.04
C VAL A 127 -4.00 -16.42 11.40
N PHE A 128 -4.22 -15.43 12.27
CA PHE A 128 -3.18 -14.49 12.69
C PHE A 128 -2.04 -15.16 13.45
N LEU A 129 -2.36 -16.15 14.30
CA LEU A 129 -1.37 -16.87 15.09
C LEU A 129 -0.38 -17.70 14.26
N ARG A 130 -0.65 -17.98 12.97
CA ARG A 130 0.36 -18.58 12.06
C ARG A 130 1.61 -17.71 11.92
N CYS A 131 1.48 -16.40 12.12
CA CYS A 131 2.59 -15.47 12.01
C CYS A 131 3.33 -15.17 13.32
N ALA A 132 2.79 -15.58 14.47
CA ALA A 132 3.22 -15.09 15.77
C ALA A 132 4.71 -15.37 16.10
N SER A 133 5.31 -16.35 15.44
CA SER A 133 6.75 -16.66 15.58
C SER A 133 7.68 -15.81 14.70
N LEU A 134 7.13 -15.14 13.68
CA LEU A 134 7.86 -14.31 12.72
C LEU A 134 7.70 -12.83 13.04
N VAL A 135 6.50 -12.43 13.47
CA VAL A 135 6.10 -11.04 13.73
C VAL A 135 5.43 -10.97 15.10
N SER A 136 5.85 -10.02 15.94
CA SER A 136 5.32 -9.82 17.30
C SER A 136 3.85 -9.38 17.27
N PRO A 137 2.89 -10.21 17.70
CA PRO A 137 1.48 -9.81 17.78
C PRO A 137 1.25 -8.71 18.81
N GLU A 138 2.05 -8.68 19.89
CA GLU A 138 1.95 -7.69 20.96
C GLU A 138 2.17 -6.25 20.46
N ALA A 139 3.16 -6.04 19.58
CA ALA A 139 3.45 -4.71 19.06
C ALA A 139 2.29 -4.16 18.21
N PHE A 140 1.73 -5.00 17.33
CA PHE A 140 0.57 -4.64 16.50
C PHE A 140 -0.71 -4.51 17.32
N LEU A 141 -0.86 -5.27 18.41
CA LEU A 141 -2.02 -5.15 19.28
C LEU A 141 -2.08 -3.78 19.94
N SER A 142 -0.96 -3.30 20.49
CA SER A 142 -0.90 -1.96 21.11
C SER A 142 -1.25 -0.85 20.11
N LEU A 143 -0.72 -0.92 18.89
CA LEU A 143 -1.05 0.02 17.81
C LEU A 143 -2.53 -0.07 17.40
N CYS A 144 -3.08 -1.28 17.29
CA CYS A 144 -4.49 -1.48 16.95
C CYS A 144 -5.41 -0.88 18.01
N GLU A 145 -5.10 -1.07 19.30
CA GLU A 145 -5.89 -0.54 20.41
C GLU A 145 -5.86 0.99 20.45
N GLU A 146 -4.70 1.60 20.18
CA GLU A 146 -4.54 3.06 20.06
C GLU A 146 -5.37 3.62 18.90
N GLU A 147 -5.30 3.02 17.72
CA GLU A 147 -6.09 3.44 16.56
C GLU A 147 -7.59 3.22 16.78
N ALA A 148 -7.99 2.04 17.24
CA ALA A 148 -9.39 1.68 17.47
C ALA A 148 -10.09 2.60 18.47
N CYS A 149 -9.34 3.16 19.42
CA CYS A 149 -9.80 4.10 20.41
C CYS A 149 -10.14 5.49 19.84
N HIS A 150 -9.47 5.90 18.75
CA HIS A 150 -9.75 7.15 18.06
C HIS A 150 -10.70 7.00 16.86
N CYS A 151 -11.15 5.78 16.54
CA CYS A 151 -12.17 5.53 15.52
C CYS A 151 -13.43 6.39 15.77
N GLY A 152 -13.78 7.24 14.79
CA GLY A 152 -15.01 8.04 14.81
C GLY A 152 -14.86 9.44 15.41
N GLN A 153 -13.66 9.85 15.83
CA GLN A 153 -13.37 11.23 16.24
C GLN A 153 -12.50 11.92 15.16
N GLY A 154 -13.03 12.95 14.48
CA GLY A 154 -12.28 13.81 13.56
C GLY A 154 -12.69 13.77 12.08
N GLU A 155 -11.96 14.50 11.23
CA GLU A 155 -12.09 14.55 9.76
C GLU A 155 -10.77 14.07 9.12
N GLY A 156 -10.77 13.03 8.26
CA GLY A 156 -9.55 12.50 7.62
C GLY A 156 -9.63 11.07 7.06
N LEU A 157 -8.54 10.60 6.39
CA LEU A 157 -8.35 9.19 6.00
C LEU A 157 -8.09 8.36 7.26
N GLY A 158 -9.10 7.64 7.74
CA GLY A 158 -9.13 6.99 9.06
C GLY A 158 -10.48 7.16 9.76
N VAL A 159 -11.35 8.02 9.23
CA VAL A 159 -12.70 8.21 9.74
C VAL A 159 -13.63 7.11 9.21
N GLY A 160 -13.94 6.17 10.08
CA GLY A 160 -14.88 5.06 9.83
C GLY A 160 -14.90 4.09 11.01
N PRO A 161 -15.91 3.21 11.09
CA PRO A 161 -15.97 2.17 12.13
C PRO A 161 -14.74 1.23 12.11
N ASP A 162 -14.03 1.19 10.99
CA ASP A 162 -12.99 0.22 10.66
C ASP A 162 -11.58 0.85 10.64
N CYS A 163 -11.37 1.95 11.37
CA CYS A 163 -10.08 2.67 11.33
C CYS A 163 -8.89 1.77 11.68
N HIS A 164 -9.05 0.87 12.65
CA HIS A 164 -8.06 -0.13 13.08
C HIS A 164 -7.64 -1.15 11.99
N CYS A 165 -8.42 -1.30 10.92
CA CYS A 165 -8.17 -2.31 9.89
C CYS A 165 -6.86 -2.10 9.13
N HIS A 166 -6.32 -0.87 9.09
CA HIS A 166 -5.01 -0.66 8.47
C HIS A 166 -3.88 -1.34 9.26
N VAL A 167 -3.98 -1.41 10.59
CA VAL A 167 -3.00 -2.11 11.44
C VAL A 167 -3.05 -3.62 11.19
N LEU A 168 -4.25 -4.18 11.06
CA LEU A 168 -4.43 -5.61 10.77
C LEU A 168 -3.95 -5.98 9.37
N LEU A 169 -4.22 -5.11 8.39
CA LEU A 169 -3.67 -5.23 7.04
C LEU A 169 -2.14 -5.22 7.06
N GLU A 170 -1.53 -4.31 7.82
CA GLU A 170 -0.07 -4.22 7.91
C GLU A 170 0.56 -5.42 8.62
N PHE A 171 -0.11 -5.99 9.64
CA PHE A 171 0.31 -7.26 10.23
C PHE A 171 0.33 -8.38 9.18
N ALA A 172 -0.72 -8.48 8.36
CA ALA A 172 -0.80 -9.48 7.29
C ALA A 172 0.29 -9.26 6.22
N ARG A 173 0.58 -8.01 5.85
CA ARG A 173 1.67 -7.65 4.91
C ARG A 173 3.06 -7.94 5.46
N THR A 174 3.30 -7.61 6.73
CA THR A 174 4.55 -7.91 7.42
C THR A 174 4.76 -9.42 7.48
N CYS A 175 3.69 -10.17 7.77
CA CYS A 175 3.72 -11.63 7.73
C CYS A 175 4.10 -12.19 6.37
N HIS A 176 3.50 -11.64 5.32
CA HIS A 176 3.78 -12.02 3.94
C HIS A 176 5.24 -11.69 3.56
N ALA A 177 5.79 -10.55 4.01
CA ALA A 177 7.19 -10.21 3.80
C ALA A 177 8.16 -11.23 4.46
N HIS A 178 7.71 -11.95 5.50
CA HIS A 178 8.41 -13.09 6.10
C HIS A 178 8.06 -14.45 5.46
N GLY A 179 7.37 -14.45 4.32
CA GLY A 179 7.01 -15.65 3.55
C GLY A 179 5.74 -16.37 4.01
N GLN A 180 4.97 -15.77 4.94
CA GLN A 180 3.75 -16.38 5.46
C GLN A 180 2.51 -15.58 5.01
N VAL A 181 1.80 -16.09 4.01
CA VAL A 181 0.51 -15.53 3.58
C VAL A 181 -0.59 -15.92 4.57
N LEU A 182 -1.33 -14.93 5.06
CA LEU A 182 -2.43 -15.14 6.02
C LEU A 182 -3.78 -15.33 5.32
N HIS A 183 -3.95 -16.43 4.59
CA HIS A 183 -5.24 -16.73 3.96
C HIS A 183 -6.40 -16.75 4.98
N GLY A 184 -7.47 -16.03 4.66
CA GLY A 184 -8.70 -15.93 5.45
C GLY A 184 -8.68 -14.84 6.52
N TRP A 185 -7.73 -13.90 6.48
CA TRP A 185 -7.65 -12.85 7.51
C TRP A 185 -8.78 -11.84 7.37
N LEU A 186 -9.27 -11.61 6.14
CA LEU A 186 -10.38 -10.71 5.86
C LEU A 186 -11.67 -11.16 6.57
N GLU A 187 -11.97 -12.46 6.53
CA GLU A 187 -13.13 -13.05 7.18
C GLU A 187 -13.02 -13.00 8.71
N GLU A 188 -11.83 -13.29 9.24
CA GLU A 188 -11.56 -13.29 10.68
C GLU A 188 -11.61 -11.89 11.28
N SER A 189 -11.07 -10.89 10.58
CA SER A 189 -11.03 -9.50 11.06
C SER A 189 -12.25 -8.68 10.65
N GLN A 190 -13.04 -9.13 9.68
CA GLN A 190 -14.13 -8.37 9.04
C GLN A 190 -13.66 -7.04 8.44
N CYS A 191 -12.39 -6.96 8.07
CA CYS A 191 -11.80 -5.78 7.45
C CYS A 191 -11.85 -5.87 5.93
N ILE A 192 -12.13 -4.76 5.27
CA ILE A 192 -12.14 -4.68 3.81
C ILE A 192 -11.18 -3.56 3.38
N PRO A 193 -9.97 -3.90 2.90
CA PRO A 193 -9.06 -2.92 2.34
C PRO A 193 -9.69 -2.16 1.16
N ARG A 194 -9.35 -0.87 1.04
CA ARG A 194 -9.91 -0.03 -0.02
C ARG A 194 -9.29 -0.35 -1.38
N CYS A 195 -10.16 -0.46 -2.38
CA CYS A 195 -9.77 -0.63 -3.78
C CYS A 195 -10.38 0.44 -4.68
N PRO A 196 -9.78 0.68 -5.86
CA PRO A 196 -10.41 1.49 -6.89
C PRO A 196 -11.75 0.92 -7.30
N ILE A 197 -12.61 1.77 -7.85
CA ILE A 197 -13.99 1.41 -8.20
C ILE A 197 -14.00 0.21 -9.16
N GLY A 198 -14.77 -0.83 -8.79
CA GLY A 198 -14.93 -2.05 -9.59
C GLY A 198 -13.84 -3.10 -9.40
N MET A 199 -12.78 -2.82 -8.62
CA MET A 199 -11.76 -3.78 -8.24
C MET A 199 -12.06 -4.39 -6.87
N HIS A 200 -11.53 -5.59 -6.63
CA HIS A 200 -11.63 -6.30 -5.36
C HIS A 200 -10.26 -6.60 -4.79
N TYR A 201 -10.15 -6.45 -3.47
CA TYR A 201 -8.96 -6.81 -2.73
C TYR A 201 -8.80 -8.33 -2.71
N SER A 202 -7.56 -8.79 -2.83
CA SER A 202 -7.15 -10.19 -2.68
C SER A 202 -5.89 -10.25 -1.83
N GLU A 203 -5.85 -11.22 -0.92
CA GLU A 203 -4.72 -11.47 -0.02
C GLU A 203 -3.48 -11.99 -0.78
N CYS A 204 -3.67 -12.52 -1.99
CA CYS A 204 -2.64 -13.14 -2.80
C CYS A 204 -3.08 -13.12 -4.27
N SER A 205 -2.56 -12.15 -5.01
CA SER A 205 -2.75 -11.99 -6.44
C SER A 205 -1.40 -12.03 -7.15
N ARG A 206 -1.38 -12.58 -8.37
CA ARG A 206 -0.20 -12.47 -9.22
C ARG A 206 -0.01 -11.02 -9.63
N SER A 207 1.22 -10.51 -9.58
CA SER A 207 1.51 -9.10 -9.86
C SER A 207 1.13 -8.67 -11.28
N CYS A 208 1.15 -9.60 -12.24
CA CYS A 208 0.67 -9.32 -13.59
C CYS A 208 -0.83 -9.06 -13.58
N SER A 209 -1.22 -7.80 -13.77
CA SER A 209 -2.61 -7.48 -14.02
C SER A 209 -2.99 -7.91 -15.44
N THR A 210 -4.05 -8.68 -15.58
CA THR A 210 -4.68 -8.88 -16.88
C THR A 210 -5.32 -7.56 -17.32
N THR A 211 -4.67 -6.87 -18.26
CA THR A 211 -5.19 -5.65 -18.88
C THR A 211 -5.66 -5.97 -20.30
N CYS A 212 -6.48 -5.08 -20.87
CA CYS A 212 -6.84 -5.20 -22.28
C CYS A 212 -5.62 -5.22 -23.22
N GLN A 213 -4.51 -4.56 -22.85
CA GLN A 213 -3.28 -4.58 -23.65
C GLN A 213 -2.44 -5.86 -23.46
N SER A 214 -2.57 -6.55 -22.32
CA SER A 214 -1.78 -7.76 -22.02
C SER A 214 -2.47 -9.08 -22.35
N LEU A 215 -3.73 -9.07 -22.81
CA LEU A 215 -4.51 -10.27 -23.16
C LEU A 215 -3.80 -11.24 -24.11
N ASN A 216 -2.99 -10.73 -25.05
CA ASN A 216 -2.26 -11.53 -26.04
C ASN A 216 -0.77 -11.69 -25.70
N ILE A 217 -0.34 -11.23 -24.54
CA ILE A 217 1.04 -11.32 -24.07
C ILE A 217 1.12 -12.51 -23.11
N GLN A 218 1.93 -13.52 -23.44
CA GLN A 218 2.33 -14.52 -22.44
C GLN A 218 3.34 -13.87 -21.50
N GLU A 219 2.83 -13.15 -20.51
CA GLU A 219 3.64 -12.50 -19.50
C GLU A 219 4.18 -13.56 -18.52
N VAL A 220 5.50 -13.62 -18.39
CA VAL A 220 6.14 -14.48 -17.37
C VAL A 220 6.04 -13.75 -16.04
N CYS A 221 4.98 -14.05 -15.31
CA CYS A 221 4.76 -13.50 -13.98
C CYS A 221 5.70 -14.15 -12.97
N LYS A 222 6.13 -13.36 -11.99
CA LYS A 222 6.76 -13.94 -10.80
C LYS A 222 5.74 -14.89 -10.13
N GLU A 223 6.23 -16.02 -9.67
CA GLU A 223 5.43 -17.00 -8.90
C GLU A 223 4.98 -16.42 -7.56
N GLU A 224 5.75 -15.46 -7.02
CA GLU A 224 5.41 -14.71 -5.82
C GLU A 224 4.12 -13.92 -6.02
N CYS A 225 3.14 -14.14 -5.14
CA CYS A 225 1.95 -13.30 -5.11
C CYS A 225 2.19 -12.06 -4.24
N LEU A 226 1.36 -11.05 -4.44
CA LEU A 226 1.29 -9.84 -3.63
C LEU A 226 -0.17 -9.60 -3.28
N ASP A 227 -0.41 -8.95 -2.14
CA ASP A 227 -1.76 -8.49 -1.86
C ASP A 227 -2.11 -7.28 -2.73
N GLY A 228 -3.40 -7.11 -3.01
CA GLY A 228 -3.86 -5.89 -3.65
C GLY A 228 -5.17 -6.03 -4.40
N CYS A 229 -5.47 -5.00 -5.17
CA CYS A 229 -6.73 -4.84 -5.87
C CYS A 229 -6.62 -5.36 -7.30
N SER A 230 -7.53 -6.27 -7.66
CA SER A 230 -7.60 -6.86 -9.00
C SER A 230 -9.02 -6.80 -9.53
N CYS A 231 -9.18 -6.92 -10.85
CA CYS A 231 -10.50 -7.05 -11.42
C CYS A 231 -11.14 -8.38 -11.00
N PRO A 232 -12.47 -8.41 -10.81
CA PRO A 232 -13.19 -9.66 -10.55
C PRO A 232 -12.91 -10.69 -11.65
N VAL A 233 -13.06 -11.97 -11.30
CA VAL A 233 -12.94 -13.08 -12.25
C VAL A 233 -13.82 -12.84 -13.48
N GLY A 234 -13.23 -12.99 -14.67
CA GLY A 234 -13.90 -12.77 -15.96
C GLY A 234 -13.71 -11.37 -16.54
N LYS A 235 -13.20 -10.40 -15.76
CA LYS A 235 -12.95 -9.03 -16.21
C LYS A 235 -11.48 -8.71 -16.31
N VAL A 236 -11.16 -7.68 -17.08
CA VAL A 236 -9.81 -7.15 -17.31
C VAL A 236 -9.75 -5.66 -17.07
N LEU A 237 -8.56 -5.16 -16.75
CA LEU A 237 -8.36 -3.74 -16.49
C LEU A 237 -8.18 -2.96 -17.80
N ASP A 238 -8.97 -1.89 -17.96
CA ASP A 238 -8.84 -0.94 -19.06
C ASP A 238 -9.00 0.50 -18.57
N GLY A 239 -7.98 1.33 -18.76
CA GLY A 239 -8.02 2.74 -18.34
C GLY A 239 -8.39 2.98 -16.87
N GLY A 240 -8.09 2.01 -15.98
CA GLY A 240 -8.43 2.06 -14.56
C GLY A 240 -9.81 1.47 -14.19
N LEU A 241 -10.55 0.91 -15.15
CA LEU A 241 -11.87 0.29 -14.94
C LEU A 241 -11.85 -1.19 -15.29
N CYS A 242 -12.62 -1.99 -14.56
CA CYS A 242 -12.79 -3.40 -14.86
C CYS A 242 -13.91 -3.61 -15.88
N VAL A 243 -13.54 -4.10 -17.07
CA VAL A 243 -14.44 -4.32 -18.20
C VAL A 243 -14.44 -5.79 -18.62
N GLU A 244 -15.49 -6.20 -19.33
CA GLU A 244 -15.50 -7.49 -20.04
C GLU A 244 -14.47 -7.44 -21.18
N VAL A 245 -13.89 -8.59 -21.55
CA VAL A 245 -12.90 -8.67 -22.64
C VAL A 245 -13.45 -8.09 -23.95
N SER A 246 -14.74 -8.31 -24.24
CA SER A 246 -15.41 -7.75 -25.43
C SER A 246 -15.58 -6.23 -25.41
N HIS A 247 -15.32 -5.57 -24.28
CA HIS A 247 -15.43 -4.13 -24.10
C HIS A 247 -14.06 -3.44 -24.00
N CYS A 248 -12.97 -4.15 -24.30
CA CYS A 248 -11.62 -3.60 -24.30
C CYS A 248 -11.46 -2.45 -25.31
N SER A 249 -10.92 -1.33 -24.87
CA SER A 249 -10.47 -0.27 -25.77
C SER A 249 -9.18 -0.67 -26.48
N CYS A 250 -9.04 -0.25 -27.75
CA CYS A 250 -7.80 -0.36 -28.49
C CYS A 250 -6.99 0.94 -28.36
N VAL A 251 -5.67 0.84 -28.35
CA VAL A 251 -4.79 2.01 -28.35
C VAL A 251 -4.03 2.08 -29.66
N HIS A 252 -4.17 3.18 -30.39
CA HIS A 252 -3.42 3.46 -31.62
C HIS A 252 -2.85 4.88 -31.58
N MET A 253 -1.53 5.00 -31.79
CA MET A 253 -0.79 6.27 -31.70
C MET A 253 -1.06 7.05 -30.39
N GLY A 254 -1.23 6.32 -29.28
CA GLY A 254 -1.51 6.91 -27.96
C GLY A 254 -2.95 7.40 -27.76
N GLN A 255 -3.86 7.19 -28.73
CA GLN A 255 -5.29 7.47 -28.58
C GLN A 255 -6.07 6.19 -28.30
N HIS A 256 -7.05 6.27 -27.39
CA HIS A 256 -7.96 5.18 -27.07
C HIS A 256 -9.16 5.18 -28.00
N PHE A 257 -9.51 4.00 -28.49
CA PHE A 257 -10.61 3.75 -29.41
C PHE A 257 -11.59 2.76 -28.79
N PRO A 258 -12.89 3.08 -28.72
CA PRO A 258 -13.87 2.16 -28.15
C PRO A 258 -14.05 0.92 -29.03
N PRO A 259 -14.53 -0.20 -28.46
CA PRO A 259 -14.87 -1.40 -29.22
C PRO A 259 -15.81 -1.10 -30.39
N GLY A 260 -15.55 -1.70 -31.55
CA GLY A 260 -16.33 -1.55 -32.78
C GLY A 260 -16.08 -0.25 -33.54
N SER A 261 -15.12 0.59 -33.12
CA SER A 261 -14.73 1.77 -33.90
C SER A 261 -13.76 1.40 -35.02
N SER A 262 -13.79 2.18 -36.10
CA SER A 262 -12.90 2.01 -37.24
C SER A 262 -12.14 3.30 -37.50
N ILE A 263 -10.84 3.20 -37.71
CA ILE A 263 -10.01 4.30 -38.16
C ILE A 263 -9.50 4.04 -39.58
N SER A 264 -9.45 5.09 -40.39
CA SER A 264 -8.83 5.03 -41.71
C SER A 264 -7.55 5.86 -41.68
N GLN A 265 -6.44 5.23 -42.02
CA GLN A 265 -5.14 5.88 -42.11
C GLN A 265 -4.45 5.45 -43.40
N ASP A 266 -4.22 6.41 -44.29
CA ASP A 266 -3.76 6.21 -45.67
C ASP A 266 -4.62 5.18 -46.44
N CYS A 267 -4.06 4.02 -46.75
CA CYS A 267 -4.73 2.93 -47.48
C CYS A 267 -5.26 1.82 -46.56
N ASN A 268 -5.13 1.96 -45.24
CA ASN A 268 -5.52 0.95 -44.28
C ASN A 268 -6.78 1.38 -43.52
N THR A 269 -7.66 0.42 -43.27
CA THR A 269 -8.76 0.54 -42.31
C THR A 269 -8.47 -0.41 -41.16
N CYS A 270 -8.39 0.12 -39.94
CA CYS A 270 -8.18 -0.67 -38.73
C CYS A 270 -9.46 -0.64 -37.90
N ASP A 271 -9.98 -1.82 -37.56
CA ASP A 271 -11.16 -1.99 -36.71
C ASP A 271 -10.71 -2.37 -35.30
N ALA A 272 -11.27 -1.69 -34.29
CA ALA A 272 -11.10 -2.03 -32.89
C ALA A 272 -12.04 -3.21 -32.55
N ILE A 273 -11.50 -4.43 -32.60
CA ILE A 273 -12.24 -5.68 -32.37
C ILE A 273 -11.92 -6.23 -30.98
#